data_AF-A0A1K1S1L1-F1
#
_entry.id   AF-A0A1K1S1L1-F1
#
_cell.length_a   1.000
_cell.length_b   1.000
_cell.length_c   1.000
_cell.angle_alpha   90.00
_cell.angle_beta   90.00
_cell.angle_gamma   90.00
#
_symmetry.space_group_name_H-M   'P 1'
#
loop_
_entity.id
_entity.type
_entity.pdbx_description
1 polymer ?
#
loop_
_entity_poly.entity_id
_entity_poly.type
_entity_poly.pdbx_seq_one_letter_code
_entity_poly.pdbx_strand_id
1 'polypeptide(L)'
;MYKNLLYILIPGVLACNSPGKNKAATPDSFLSLSTKVDTGVMAVGAPPETPQVVPDTIRINGDFDGDGNQDEAYGVLYRKAMEKEGQDEYVIRFSNPGIRPLVTGYGEIRLINEGDLNSDGRDDISVYQAPLHGCTYVMSTWAFTKAGWKQLSDPWLVYNGCNYLSDEDLQHRIVVEDGIVYYYQEDPHDEQLTLAKKEMGIK
;
A
#
# COMPACT_ATOMS: atom_id res chain seq x y z
N MET A 1 55.32 7.43 32.04
CA MET A 1 56.13 6.53 32.91
C MET A 1 55.53 6.68 34.31
N TYR A 2 54.85 5.74 34.96
CA TYR A 2 55.02 4.30 35.08
C TYR A 2 53.68 3.54 35.02
N LYS A 3 53.82 2.28 34.64
CA LYS A 3 52.85 1.19 34.52
C LYS A 3 52.51 0.65 35.93
N ASN A 4 51.26 0.27 36.22
CA ASN A 4 50.92 -1.09 36.66
C ASN A 4 49.44 -1.30 37.01
N LEU A 5 49.03 -2.51 36.64
CA LEU A 5 47.75 -3.20 36.70
C LEU A 5 47.64 -3.94 38.05
N LEU A 6 46.47 -3.94 38.72
CA LEU A 6 46.00 -5.11 39.47
C LEU A 6 44.51 -5.01 39.84
N TYR A 7 43.79 -6.11 39.61
CA TYR A 7 42.37 -6.32 39.90
C TYR A 7 42.11 -6.80 41.34
N ILE A 8 40.80 -6.77 41.68
CA ILE A 8 40.05 -7.55 42.69
C ILE A 8 39.84 -6.88 44.06
N LEU A 9 38.59 -6.52 44.35
CA LEU A 9 37.87 -6.97 45.56
C LEU A 9 36.36 -6.67 45.47
N ILE A 10 35.58 -7.74 45.55
CA ILE A 10 34.11 -7.77 45.69
C ILE A 10 33.75 -7.51 47.16
N PRO A 11 32.70 -6.72 47.44
CA PRO A 11 31.94 -6.88 48.67
C PRO A 11 30.48 -7.21 48.36
N GLY A 12 30.04 -8.40 48.80
CA GLY A 12 28.63 -8.71 48.95
C GLY A 12 28.10 -8.16 50.26
N VAL A 13 26.89 -7.59 50.24
CA VAL A 13 26.03 -7.49 51.42
C VAL A 13 24.58 -7.72 50.99
N LEU A 14 23.90 -8.49 51.83
CA LEU A 14 22.54 -9.02 51.71
C LEU A 14 21.45 -7.94 51.80
N ALA A 15 20.31 -8.20 51.16
CA ALA A 15 18.99 -7.94 51.75
C ALA A 15 17.90 -8.80 51.11
N CYS A 16 17.14 -9.50 51.95
CA CYS A 16 15.97 -10.31 51.64
C CYS A 16 14.75 -9.43 51.30
N ASN A 17 13.83 -9.91 50.44
CA ASN A 17 12.40 -9.78 50.70
C ASN A 17 11.52 -10.74 49.87
N SER A 18 10.83 -11.64 50.59
CA SER A 18 9.56 -12.34 50.36
C SER A 18 9.25 -13.04 49.02
N PRO A 19 9.00 -14.38 49.02
CA PRO A 19 8.41 -15.08 47.89
C PRO A 19 6.88 -15.01 47.94
N GLY A 20 6.30 -14.19 47.05
CA GLY A 20 4.89 -14.24 46.68
C GLY A 20 4.60 -15.43 45.75
N LYS A 21 3.56 -16.19 46.07
CA LYS A 21 3.04 -17.34 45.34
C LYS A 21 2.48 -16.95 43.97
N ASN A 22 2.65 -17.83 42.96
CA ASN A 22 1.64 -18.30 41.98
C ASN A 22 2.31 -19.39 41.10
N LYS A 23 2.04 -20.69 41.33
CA LYS A 23 1.05 -21.53 40.62
C LYS A 23 1.09 -21.32 39.10
N ALA A 24 1.84 -22.16 38.37
CA ALA A 24 1.45 -23.47 37.85
C ALA A 24 0.62 -23.36 36.55
N ALA A 25 1.17 -23.99 35.52
CA ALA A 25 0.77 -23.96 34.12
C ALA A 25 -0.66 -24.42 33.87
N THR A 26 -1.28 -23.82 32.86
CA THR A 26 -2.29 -24.44 32.00
C THR A 26 -1.88 -24.25 30.55
N PRO A 27 -2.12 -25.25 29.68
CA PRO A 27 -1.49 -25.33 28.37
C PRO A 27 -2.24 -24.50 27.33
N ASP A 28 -1.46 -23.98 26.39
CA ASP A 28 -1.90 -23.31 25.17
C ASP A 28 -2.95 -24.14 24.42
N SER A 29 -4.16 -23.60 24.35
CA SER A 29 -5.17 -24.01 23.37
C SER A 29 -5.15 -23.03 22.20
N PHE A 30 -4.01 -22.95 21.51
CA PHE A 30 -3.97 -22.54 20.11
C PHE A 30 -3.71 -23.80 19.28
N LEU A 31 -4.77 -24.59 19.15
CA LEU A 31 -4.84 -25.61 18.11
C LEU A 31 -4.64 -24.90 16.78
N SER A 32 -3.55 -25.29 16.15
CA SER A 32 -3.19 -25.04 14.76
C SER A 32 -4.40 -25.26 13.85
N LEU A 33 -5.01 -24.17 13.37
CA LEU A 33 -5.45 -24.13 11.98
C LEU A 33 -4.28 -23.56 11.18
N SER A 34 -3.33 -24.43 10.89
CA SER A 34 -2.49 -24.27 9.71
C SER A 34 -3.44 -24.47 8.52
N THR A 35 -4.11 -23.40 8.11
CA THR A 35 -4.61 -23.33 6.74
C THR A 35 -3.36 -23.22 5.89
N LYS A 36 -3.04 -24.33 5.20
CA LYS A 36 -2.13 -24.32 4.06
C LYS A 36 -2.38 -23.05 3.26
N VAL A 37 -1.37 -22.19 3.14
CA VAL A 37 -1.36 -21.15 2.11
C VAL A 37 -1.47 -21.91 0.80
N ASP A 38 -2.59 -21.74 0.12
CA ASP A 38 -2.78 -22.26 -1.23
C ASP A 38 -1.84 -21.47 -2.14
N THR A 39 -0.69 -22.08 -2.48
CA THR A 39 0.22 -21.57 -3.52
C THR A 39 -0.28 -21.94 -4.91
N GLY A 40 -1.58 -22.23 -5.06
CA GLY A 40 -2.25 -22.37 -6.33
C GLY A 40 -1.99 -21.13 -7.16
N VAL A 41 -1.30 -21.33 -8.28
CA VAL A 41 -1.15 -20.35 -9.33
C VAL A 41 -2.51 -19.69 -9.54
N MET A 42 -2.59 -18.36 -9.38
CA MET A 42 -3.75 -17.59 -9.82
C MET A 42 -3.83 -17.77 -11.33
N ALA A 43 -4.57 -18.79 -11.79
CA ALA A 43 -4.91 -18.94 -13.18
C ALA A 43 -5.85 -17.79 -13.50
N VAL A 44 -5.33 -16.76 -14.16
CA VAL A 44 -6.14 -15.66 -14.69
C VAL A 44 -7.17 -16.31 -15.61
N GLY A 45 -8.44 -16.25 -15.22
CA GLY A 45 -9.53 -16.74 -16.06
C GLY A 45 -9.46 -16.05 -17.42
N ALA A 46 -9.83 -16.78 -18.49
CA ALA A 46 -9.89 -16.18 -19.82
C ALA A 46 -10.70 -14.87 -19.77
N PRO A 47 -10.22 -13.79 -20.42
CA PRO A 47 -10.91 -12.51 -20.41
C PRO A 47 -12.38 -12.69 -20.83
N PRO A 48 -13.34 -12.02 -20.17
CA PRO A 48 -14.74 -12.12 -20.55
C PRO A 48 -14.93 -11.71 -22.02
N GLU A 49 -15.70 -12.51 -22.78
CA GLU A 49 -15.95 -12.30 -24.22
C GLU A 49 -16.65 -10.96 -24.53
N THR A 50 -17.22 -10.32 -23.51
CA THR A 50 -17.76 -8.96 -23.56
C THR A 50 -17.01 -8.06 -22.58
N PRO A 51 -16.43 -6.93 -23.03
CA PRO A 51 -15.87 -5.93 -22.12
C PRO A 51 -16.98 -5.45 -21.20
N GLN A 52 -16.90 -5.81 -19.92
CA GLN A 52 -17.77 -5.18 -18.93
C GLN A 52 -17.33 -3.73 -18.82
N VAL A 53 -18.26 -2.79 -18.99
CA VAL A 53 -18.04 -1.40 -18.58
C VAL A 53 -18.06 -1.41 -17.06
N VAL A 54 -16.93 -1.83 -16.48
CA VAL A 54 -16.70 -1.69 -15.05
C VAL A 54 -16.60 -0.18 -14.82
N PRO A 55 -17.40 0.41 -13.92
CA PRO A 55 -17.21 1.81 -13.59
C PRO A 55 -15.77 1.96 -13.09
N ASP A 56 -14.99 2.83 -13.72
CA ASP A 56 -13.70 3.24 -13.18
C ASP A 56 -13.93 3.60 -11.70
N THR A 57 -13.14 3.03 -10.79
CA THR A 57 -13.11 3.35 -9.35
C THR A 57 -12.60 4.77 -9.17
N ILE A 58 -13.36 5.73 -9.67
CA ILE A 58 -13.16 7.15 -9.47
C ILE A 58 -13.68 7.58 -8.11
N ARG A 59 -14.11 6.65 -7.24
CA ARG A 59 -14.65 6.88 -5.90
C ARG A 59 -14.18 5.79 -4.95
N ILE A 60 -13.59 6.18 -3.83
CA ILE A 60 -13.19 5.30 -2.73
C ILE A 60 -13.53 5.96 -1.39
N ASN A 61 -13.70 5.17 -0.34
CA ASN A 61 -13.85 5.66 1.04
C ASN A 61 -12.62 5.30 1.86
N GLY A 62 -12.23 6.16 2.81
CA GLY A 62 -11.12 5.94 3.73
C GLY A 62 -11.05 7.00 4.83
N ASP A 63 -10.28 6.76 5.88
CA ASP A 63 -9.96 7.76 6.92
C ASP A 63 -8.68 8.50 6.52
N PHE A 64 -8.80 9.42 5.56
CA PHE A 64 -7.63 10.02 4.91
C PHE A 64 -6.99 11.14 5.75
N ASP A 65 -7.73 11.77 6.67
CA ASP A 65 -7.18 12.78 7.58
C ASP A 65 -6.90 12.29 9.01
N GLY A 66 -7.34 11.08 9.35
CA GLY A 66 -7.01 10.38 10.59
C GLY A 66 -7.88 10.82 11.76
N ASP A 67 -9.08 11.32 11.48
CA ASP A 67 -10.05 11.76 12.47
C ASP A 67 -10.98 10.63 12.97
N GLY A 68 -10.87 9.43 12.38
CA GLY A 68 -11.65 8.24 12.70
C GLY A 68 -12.98 8.15 11.94
N ASN A 69 -13.32 9.12 11.11
CA ASN A 69 -14.48 9.09 10.23
C ASN A 69 -14.08 8.70 8.81
N GLN A 70 -15.06 8.23 8.03
CA GLN A 70 -14.84 7.91 6.62
C GLN A 70 -15.04 9.14 5.75
N ASP A 71 -14.04 9.47 4.94
CA ASP A 71 -14.07 10.44 3.86
C ASP A 71 -14.30 9.74 2.52
N GLU A 72 -15.02 10.40 1.60
CA GLU A 72 -15.14 9.94 0.21
C GLU A 72 -14.11 10.70 -0.63
N ALA A 73 -13.19 9.99 -1.29
CA ALA A 73 -12.31 10.54 -2.32
C ALA A 73 -12.86 10.25 -3.70
N TYR A 74 -12.79 11.22 -4.62
CA TYR A 74 -13.29 11.04 -5.97
C TYR A 74 -12.58 11.83 -7.06
N GLY A 75 -12.39 11.20 -8.22
CA GLY A 75 -11.79 11.79 -9.40
C GLY A 75 -12.73 12.80 -10.10
N VAL A 76 -12.17 13.94 -10.51
CA VAL A 76 -12.88 14.99 -11.24
C VAL A 76 -12.06 15.44 -12.44
N LEU A 77 -12.70 15.56 -13.59
CA LEU A 77 -12.09 16.18 -14.77
C LEU A 77 -11.72 17.63 -14.45
N TYR A 78 -10.42 17.92 -14.46
CA TYR A 78 -9.89 19.25 -14.17
C TYR A 78 -9.68 20.08 -15.42
N ARG A 79 -9.07 19.47 -16.46
CA ARG A 79 -8.82 20.12 -17.74
C ARG A 79 -9.07 19.14 -18.87
N LYS A 80 -9.83 19.57 -19.88
CA LYS A 80 -10.01 18.80 -21.10
C LYS A 80 -8.80 18.96 -22.03
N ALA A 81 -8.41 17.88 -22.70
CA ALA A 81 -7.42 17.92 -23.77
C ALA A 81 -7.80 18.96 -24.82
N MET A 82 -6.85 19.79 -25.21
CA MET A 82 -7.05 20.78 -26.29
C MET A 82 -6.83 20.17 -27.67
N GLU A 83 -5.98 19.16 -27.75
CA GLU A 83 -5.65 18.45 -28.98
C GLU A 83 -6.47 17.18 -29.12
N LYS A 84 -6.73 16.77 -30.37
CA LYS A 84 -7.56 15.59 -30.67
C LYS A 84 -6.99 14.30 -30.07
N GLU A 85 -5.67 14.18 -30.03
CA GLU A 85 -4.95 13.02 -29.49
C GLU A 85 -4.29 13.35 -28.13
N GLY A 86 -4.81 14.34 -27.40
CA GLY A 86 -4.32 14.70 -26.06
C GLY A 86 -5.05 13.95 -24.94
N GLN A 87 -4.50 13.99 -23.73
CA GLN A 87 -5.15 13.44 -22.53
C GLN A 87 -5.82 14.54 -21.70
N ASP A 88 -6.97 14.18 -21.13
CA ASP A 88 -7.62 14.94 -20.08
C ASP A 88 -6.77 14.93 -18.80
N GLU A 89 -6.86 15.99 -18.01
CA GLU A 89 -6.20 16.13 -16.71
C GLU A 89 -7.24 15.91 -15.61
N TYR A 90 -6.91 15.08 -14.63
CA TYR A 90 -7.78 14.76 -13.51
C TYR A 90 -7.20 15.26 -12.18
N VAL A 91 -8.09 15.54 -11.23
CA VAL A 91 -7.78 15.86 -9.84
C VAL A 91 -8.65 15.02 -8.93
N ILE A 92 -8.12 14.58 -7.80
CA ILE A 92 -8.87 13.88 -6.76
C ILE A 92 -9.34 14.92 -5.74
N ARG A 93 -10.64 14.90 -5.45
CA ARG A 93 -11.29 15.72 -4.41
C ARG A 93 -11.86 14.84 -3.32
N PHE A 94 -12.22 15.47 -2.22
CA PHE A 94 -12.69 14.79 -1.01
C PHE A 94 -14.01 15.40 -0.57
N SER A 95 -14.89 14.59 0.02
CA SER A 95 -16.13 15.05 0.64
C SER A 95 -15.85 15.96 1.86
N ASN A 96 -14.74 15.69 2.56
CA ASN A 96 -14.25 16.51 3.66
C ASN A 96 -13.44 17.72 3.15
N PRO A 97 -13.90 18.96 3.40
CA PRO A 97 -13.23 20.17 2.91
C PRO A 97 -11.90 20.48 3.61
N GLY A 98 -11.57 19.79 4.72
CA GLY A 98 -10.29 19.86 5.39
C GLY A 98 -9.15 19.18 4.62
N ILE A 99 -9.50 18.26 3.72
CA ILE A 99 -8.55 17.51 2.91
C ILE A 99 -8.30 18.25 1.60
N ARG A 100 -7.02 18.56 1.35
CA ARG A 100 -6.64 19.25 0.12
C ARG A 100 -6.77 18.32 -1.08
N PRO A 101 -7.17 18.81 -2.26
CA PRO A 101 -7.18 18.00 -3.47
C PRO A 101 -5.80 17.42 -3.81
N LEU A 102 -5.78 16.19 -4.34
CA LEU A 102 -4.57 15.55 -4.87
C LEU A 102 -4.55 15.70 -6.40
N VAL A 103 -3.47 16.29 -6.92
CA VAL A 103 -3.27 16.51 -8.36
C VAL A 103 -2.50 15.33 -8.93
N THR A 104 -3.13 14.58 -9.84
CA THR A 104 -2.59 13.31 -10.37
C THR A 104 -1.99 13.45 -11.77
N GLY A 105 -2.34 14.50 -12.52
CA GLY A 105 -1.78 14.79 -13.86
C GLY A 105 -2.69 14.31 -15.00
N TYR A 106 -2.09 13.93 -16.13
CA TYR A 106 -2.79 13.61 -17.38
C TYR A 106 -3.15 12.13 -17.49
N GLY A 107 -4.33 11.83 -18.00
CA GLY A 107 -4.85 10.48 -18.18
C GLY A 107 -5.92 10.11 -17.17
N GLU A 108 -6.80 9.20 -17.59
CA GLU A 108 -7.84 8.63 -16.73
C GLU A 108 -7.21 7.97 -15.50
N ILE A 109 -7.94 8.02 -14.39
CA ILE A 109 -7.46 7.53 -13.10
C ILE A 109 -8.43 6.53 -12.50
N ARG A 110 -7.87 5.53 -11.84
CA ARG A 110 -8.57 4.66 -10.88
C ARG A 110 -7.89 4.79 -9.52
N LEU A 111 -8.71 4.77 -8.48
CA LEU A 111 -8.28 5.03 -7.10
C LEU A 111 -8.36 3.74 -6.29
N ILE A 112 -7.36 3.54 -5.45
CA ILE A 112 -7.27 2.43 -4.52
C ILE A 112 -7.03 3.01 -3.12
N ASN A 113 -7.85 2.62 -2.15
CA ASN A 113 -7.53 2.87 -0.74
C ASN A 113 -6.60 1.75 -0.27
N GLU A 114 -5.38 2.10 0.13
CA GLU A 114 -4.37 1.13 0.57
C GLU A 114 -4.40 0.89 2.09
N GLY A 115 -5.26 1.61 2.81
CA GLY A 115 -5.19 1.71 4.26
C GLY A 115 -3.93 2.44 4.71
N ASP A 116 -3.59 2.31 6.00
CA ASP A 116 -2.42 2.97 6.59
C ASP A 116 -1.12 2.18 6.33
N LEU A 117 -0.49 2.41 5.17
CA LEU A 117 0.74 1.72 4.77
C LEU A 117 1.95 2.18 5.59
N ASN A 118 1.92 3.41 6.09
CA ASN A 118 3.05 4.05 6.74
C ASN A 118 2.93 4.15 8.28
N SER A 119 1.84 3.60 8.83
CA SER A 119 1.54 3.55 10.27
C SER A 119 1.42 4.93 10.93
N ASP A 120 0.93 5.95 10.22
CA ASP A 120 0.72 7.30 10.76
C ASP A 120 -0.72 7.58 11.23
N GLY A 121 -1.59 6.57 11.15
CA GLY A 121 -2.99 6.61 11.54
C GLY A 121 -3.93 7.19 10.48
N ARG A 122 -3.48 7.33 9.23
CA ARG A 122 -4.29 7.78 8.09
C ARG A 122 -4.23 6.78 6.96
N ASP A 123 -5.31 6.67 6.21
CA ASP A 123 -5.33 5.89 4.99
C ASP A 123 -4.49 6.55 3.88
N ASP A 124 -3.74 5.73 3.15
CA ASP A 124 -2.96 6.08 1.96
C ASP A 124 -3.73 5.77 0.67
N ILE A 125 -3.47 6.51 -0.41
CA ILE A 125 -4.15 6.36 -1.69
C ILE A 125 -3.16 5.99 -2.78
N SER A 126 -3.45 4.93 -3.53
CA SER A 126 -2.81 4.69 -4.82
C SER A 126 -3.66 5.19 -5.98
N VAL A 127 -2.99 5.72 -6.98
CA VAL A 127 -3.55 6.21 -8.24
C VAL A 127 -2.98 5.39 -9.38
N TYR A 128 -3.87 4.65 -10.04
CA TYR A 128 -3.58 3.91 -11.26
C TYR A 128 -3.97 4.74 -12.48
N GLN A 129 -2.98 5.23 -13.21
CA GLN A 129 -3.13 6.28 -14.21
C GLN A 129 -2.85 5.78 -15.61
N ALA A 130 -3.78 6.04 -16.52
CA ALA A 130 -3.73 5.58 -17.90
C ALA A 130 -2.70 6.35 -18.74
N PRO A 131 -1.92 5.65 -19.58
CA PRO A 131 -1.05 6.31 -20.55
C PRO A 131 -1.86 6.94 -21.68
N LEU A 132 -1.26 7.87 -22.43
CA LEU A 132 -1.90 8.41 -23.63
C LEU A 132 -2.08 7.32 -24.69
N HIS A 133 -1.06 6.48 -24.86
CA HIS A 133 -1.04 5.36 -25.77
C HIS A 133 -0.31 4.17 -25.14
N GLY A 134 -0.69 2.97 -25.59
CA GLY A 134 -0.08 1.73 -25.10
C GLY A 134 -0.73 1.23 -23.82
N CYS A 135 -0.02 0.32 -23.14
CA CYS A 135 -0.60 -0.56 -22.12
C CYS A 135 0.20 -0.56 -20.82
N THR A 136 0.98 0.51 -20.64
CA THR A 136 1.84 0.72 -19.48
C THR A 136 1.29 1.88 -18.68
N TYR A 137 0.70 1.57 -17.54
CA TYR A 137 0.09 2.51 -16.62
C TYR A 137 1.13 2.94 -15.58
N VAL A 138 0.88 4.08 -14.96
CA VAL A 138 1.66 4.55 -13.80
C VAL A 138 0.86 4.28 -12.54
N MET A 139 1.48 3.61 -11.57
CA MET A 139 0.98 3.50 -10.21
C MET A 139 1.75 4.46 -9.31
N SER A 140 1.06 5.31 -8.57
CA SER A 140 1.67 6.24 -7.60
C SER A 140 0.89 6.22 -6.28
N THR A 141 1.60 6.20 -5.15
CA THR A 141 0.99 6.07 -3.82
C THR A 141 1.28 7.29 -2.96
N TRP A 142 0.28 7.77 -2.24
CA TRP A 142 0.25 9.08 -1.61
C TRP A 142 -0.28 9.03 -0.18
N ALA A 143 0.39 9.75 0.71
CA ALA A 143 0.00 9.96 2.10
C ALA A 143 -0.44 11.40 2.34
N PHE A 144 -1.52 11.60 3.09
CA PHE A 144 -1.94 12.95 3.48
C PHE A 144 -1.16 13.42 4.71
N THR A 145 -0.58 14.61 4.64
CA THR A 145 0.15 15.22 5.76
C THR A 145 -0.40 16.60 6.07
N LYS A 146 0.01 17.18 7.20
CA LYS A 146 -0.28 18.60 7.51
C LYS A 146 0.18 19.56 6.41
N ALA A 147 1.22 19.20 5.65
CA ALA A 147 1.74 19.99 4.53
C ALA A 147 1.02 19.71 3.19
N GLY A 148 0.15 18.70 3.15
CA GLY A 148 -0.60 18.26 1.98
C GLY A 148 -0.20 16.83 1.61
N TRP A 149 -0.61 16.39 0.42
CA TRP A 149 -0.24 15.08 -0.09
C TRP A 149 1.26 14.97 -0.36
N LYS A 150 1.88 13.91 0.15
CA LYS A 150 3.27 13.52 -0.09
C LYS A 150 3.27 12.15 -0.76
N GLN A 151 4.06 12.00 -1.80
CA GLN A 151 4.25 10.69 -2.42
C GLN A 151 5.03 9.77 -1.46
N LEU A 152 4.48 8.58 -1.21
CA LEU A 152 4.98 7.67 -0.18
C LEU A 152 6.20 6.87 -0.66
N SER A 153 6.24 6.54 -1.95
CA SER A 153 7.35 5.83 -2.61
C SER A 153 7.63 6.47 -3.98
N ASP A 154 8.60 5.95 -4.74
CA ASP A 154 8.67 6.28 -6.17
C ASP A 154 7.48 5.64 -6.93
N PRO A 155 6.97 6.28 -8.01
CA PRO A 155 5.95 5.67 -8.85
C PRO A 155 6.57 4.52 -9.63
N TRP A 156 5.74 3.55 -10.01
CA TRP A 156 6.19 2.39 -10.76
C TRP A 156 5.24 2.11 -11.92
N LEU A 157 5.74 1.37 -12.91
CA LEU A 157 5.02 1.07 -14.13
C LEU A 157 4.31 -0.27 -14.02
N VAL A 158 3.04 -0.30 -14.39
CA VAL A 158 2.21 -1.51 -14.47
C VAL A 158 1.98 -1.82 -15.94
N TYR A 159 2.48 -2.95 -16.42
CA TYR A 159 2.23 -3.39 -17.79
C TYR A 159 1.22 -4.52 -17.81
N ASN A 160 0.01 -4.27 -18.32
CA ASN A 160 -1.08 -5.25 -18.28
C ASN A 160 -1.30 -6.00 -19.61
N GLY A 161 -0.37 -5.89 -20.56
CA GLY A 161 -0.53 -6.52 -21.89
C GLY A 161 -1.77 -6.05 -22.65
N CYS A 162 -2.24 -4.83 -22.37
CA CYS A 162 -3.48 -4.25 -22.90
C CYS A 162 -4.75 -4.93 -22.40
N ASN A 163 -4.64 -5.73 -21.33
CA ASN A 163 -5.78 -6.34 -20.67
C ASN A 163 -6.28 -5.44 -19.54
N TYR A 164 -7.58 -5.51 -19.26
CA TYR A 164 -8.14 -4.85 -18.10
C TYR A 164 -7.68 -5.53 -16.80
N LEU A 165 -7.20 -4.75 -15.82
CA LEU A 165 -6.97 -5.20 -14.45
C LEU A 165 -8.19 -4.86 -13.60
N SER A 166 -8.74 -5.83 -12.87
CA SER A 166 -9.87 -5.58 -11.98
C SER A 166 -9.48 -4.71 -10.78
N ASP A 167 -10.46 -4.08 -10.11
CA ASP A 167 -10.19 -3.33 -8.87
C ASP A 167 -9.58 -4.22 -7.79
N GLU A 168 -10.03 -5.47 -7.72
CA GLU A 168 -9.49 -6.49 -6.81
C GLU A 168 -8.02 -6.80 -7.14
N ASP A 169 -7.67 -6.95 -8.42
CA ASP A 169 -6.28 -7.17 -8.83
C ASP A 169 -5.41 -5.95 -8.52
N LEU A 170 -5.93 -4.74 -8.67
CA LEU A 170 -5.22 -3.51 -8.31
C LEU A 170 -5.03 -3.41 -6.80
N GLN A 171 -6.06 -3.71 -6.00
CA GLN A 171 -5.99 -3.72 -4.54
C GLN A 171 -4.95 -4.70 -4.00
N HIS A 172 -4.75 -5.83 -4.68
CA HIS A 172 -3.74 -6.82 -4.30
C HIS A 172 -2.33 -6.52 -4.85
N ARG A 173 -2.11 -5.39 -5.54
CA ARG A 173 -0.78 -5.01 -6.00
C ARG A 173 0.13 -4.52 -4.90
N ILE A 174 -0.40 -4.00 -3.80
CA ILE A 174 0.39 -3.54 -2.66
C ILE A 174 -0.02 -4.34 -1.43
N VAL A 175 0.98 -4.82 -0.69
CA VAL A 175 0.76 -5.63 0.51
C VAL A 175 1.72 -5.23 1.61
N VAL A 176 1.29 -5.37 2.86
CA VAL A 176 2.13 -5.18 4.04
C VAL A 176 2.44 -6.55 4.65
N GLU A 177 3.72 -6.89 4.75
CA GLU A 177 4.20 -8.11 5.40
C GLU A 177 5.23 -7.74 6.45
N ASP A 178 5.02 -8.14 7.71
CA ASP A 178 5.92 -7.86 8.84
C ASP A 178 6.30 -6.36 8.98
N GLY A 179 5.37 -5.46 8.64
CA GLY A 179 5.57 -4.01 8.68
C GLY A 179 6.39 -3.45 7.50
N ILE A 180 6.70 -4.27 6.51
CA ILE A 180 7.36 -3.87 5.27
C ILE A 180 6.33 -3.84 4.15
N VAL A 181 6.33 -2.76 3.37
CA VAL A 181 5.41 -2.59 2.25
C VAL A 181 6.06 -3.08 0.96
N TYR A 182 5.36 -3.96 0.27
CA TYR A 182 5.75 -4.55 -0.99
C TYR A 182 4.74 -4.19 -2.08
N TYR A 183 5.21 -4.18 -3.33
CA TYR A 183 4.35 -4.17 -4.49
C TYR A 183 4.66 -5.34 -5.44
N TYR A 184 3.65 -5.76 -6.19
CA TYR A 184 3.73 -6.79 -7.21
C TYR A 184 3.75 -6.17 -8.61
N GLN A 185 4.86 -6.35 -9.31
CA GLN A 185 5.07 -5.81 -10.65
C GLN A 185 5.33 -6.94 -11.65
N GLU A 186 4.85 -6.80 -12.87
CA GLU A 186 5.13 -7.76 -13.94
C GLU A 186 6.63 -7.87 -14.21
N ASP A 187 7.12 -9.09 -14.45
CA ASP A 187 8.43 -9.31 -15.03
C ASP A 187 8.38 -9.00 -16.54
N PRO A 188 9.07 -7.96 -17.03
CA PRO A 188 9.05 -7.62 -18.45
C PRO A 188 9.75 -8.65 -19.34
N HIS A 189 10.45 -9.65 -18.77
CA HIS A 189 11.12 -10.72 -19.51
C HIS A 189 10.29 -12.02 -19.56
N ASP A 190 9.11 -12.03 -18.94
CA ASP A 190 8.22 -13.18 -18.93
C ASP A 190 6.98 -12.91 -19.79
N GLU A 191 6.78 -13.73 -20.82
CA GLU A 191 5.61 -13.64 -21.71
C GLU A 191 4.29 -13.92 -20.97
N GLN A 192 4.34 -14.57 -19.80
CA GLN A 192 3.17 -14.84 -18.97
C GLN A 192 2.84 -13.68 -18.00
N LEU A 193 3.66 -12.62 -17.98
CA LEU A 193 3.50 -11.47 -17.08
C LEU A 193 3.40 -11.87 -15.60
N THR A 194 4.20 -12.85 -15.17
CA THR A 194 4.23 -13.21 -13.75
C THR A 194 4.63 -12.03 -12.88
N LEU A 195 4.03 -11.97 -11.69
CA LEU A 195 4.23 -10.88 -10.75
C LEU A 195 5.43 -11.15 -9.84
N ALA A 196 6.41 -10.27 -9.89
CA ALA A 196 7.54 -10.23 -8.98
C ALA A 196 7.22 -9.30 -7.80
N LYS A 197 7.37 -9.81 -6.57
CA LYS A 197 7.28 -9.01 -5.35
C LYS A 197 8.54 -8.15 -5.18
N LYS A 198 8.37 -6.87 -4.92
CA LYS A 198 9.44 -5.88 -4.72
C LYS A 198 9.13 -5.02 -3.51
N GLU A 199 10.15 -4.71 -2.71
CA GLU A 199 9.98 -3.76 -1.60
C GLU A 199 9.70 -2.36 -2.17
N MET A 200 8.71 -1.69 -1.60
CA MET A 200 8.24 -0.39 -2.09
C MET A 200 9.18 0.76 -1.69
N GLY A 201 9.86 0.64 -0.55
CA GLY A 201 10.78 1.67 -0.04
C GLY A 201 10.06 2.98 0.31
N ILE A 202 9.29 2.96 1.40
CA ILE A 202 8.57 4.14 1.91
C ILE A 202 9.55 5.26 2.33
N LYS A 203 9.21 6.52 2.02
CA LYS A 203 10.01 7.74 2.20
C LYS A 203 9.55 8.69 3.31
#